data_AF-A0A0G0ZDR8-F1
#
_entry.id   AF-A0A0G0ZDR8-F1
#
_cell.length_a   1.000
_cell.length_b   1.000
_cell.length_c   1.000
_cell.angle_alpha   90.00
_cell.angle_beta   90.00
_cell.angle_gamma   90.00
#
_symmetry.space_group_name_H-M   'P 1'
#
loop_
_entity.id
_entity.type
_entity.pdbx_description
1 polymer ?
#
loop_
_entity_poly.entity_id
_entity_poly.type
_entity_poly.pdbx_seq_one_letter_code
_entity_poly.pdbx_strand_id
1 'polypeptide(L)'
;MPTNLVMKKKTDRQAEKVLVNRILTGDEAALNSFYKKYYPSLYTFISKKINSREDIEEILHDSFLATIEALRDFSFKCSLFTFICSIANHKVIDFYRRKKIKKIVFSKFESMKKF
;
A
#
# COMPACT_ATOMS: atom_id res chain seq x y z
N MET A 1 6.21 10.97 -35.26
CA MET A 1 5.05 10.27 -34.68
C MET A 1 5.44 9.70 -33.32
N PRO A 2 4.95 10.24 -32.19
CA PRO A 2 5.28 9.68 -30.88
C PRO A 2 4.66 8.29 -30.74
N THR A 3 5.44 7.32 -30.26
CA THR A 3 5.09 5.91 -30.11
C THR A 3 3.97 5.68 -29.08
N ASN A 4 3.11 4.71 -29.37
CA ASN A 4 1.86 4.34 -28.66
C ASN A 4 1.99 4.23 -27.11
N LEU A 5 3.19 3.98 -26.59
CA LEU A 5 3.51 3.90 -25.17
C LEU A 5 3.43 5.25 -24.43
N VAL A 6 3.82 6.35 -25.09
CA VAL A 6 3.85 7.69 -24.47
C VAL A 6 2.43 8.23 -24.29
N MET A 7 1.54 7.97 -25.25
CA MET A 7 0.14 8.38 -25.19
C MET A 7 -0.62 7.65 -24.09
N LYS A 8 -0.41 6.33 -23.93
CA LYS A 8 -1.04 5.52 -22.87
C LYS A 8 -0.70 6.02 -21.47
N LYS A 9 0.58 6.30 -21.20
CA LYS A 9 1.06 6.80 -19.89
C LYS A 9 0.50 8.17 -19.52
N LYS A 10 0.30 9.06 -20.49
CA LYS A 10 -0.27 10.40 -20.28
C LYS A 10 -1.77 10.33 -19.97
N THR A 11 -2.51 9.47 -20.68
CA THR A 11 -3.94 9.22 -20.44
C THR A 11 -4.18 8.58 -19.08
N ASP A 12 -3.36 7.59 -18.70
CA ASP A 12 -3.42 6.94 -17.40
C ASP A 12 -3.23 7.95 -16.26
N ARG A 13 -2.33 8.92 -16.45
CA ARG A 13 -2.05 9.94 -15.45
C ARG A 13 -3.18 10.94 -15.25
N GLN A 14 -3.86 11.32 -16.33
CA GLN A 14 -5.03 12.19 -16.23
C GLN A 14 -6.20 11.47 -15.54
N ALA A 15 -6.41 10.19 -15.85
CA ALA A 15 -7.42 9.37 -15.19
C ALA A 15 -7.14 9.21 -13.69
N GLU A 16 -5.87 9.01 -13.29
CA GLU A 16 -5.47 8.97 -11.88
C GLU A 16 -5.77 10.30 -11.17
N LYS A 17 -5.49 11.45 -11.79
CA LYS A 17 -5.81 12.77 -11.20
C LYS A 17 -7.30 12.93 -10.94
N VAL A 18 -8.15 12.56 -11.90
CA VAL A 18 -9.61 12.62 -11.74
C VAL A 18 -10.07 11.70 -10.63
N LEU A 19 -9.57 10.46 -10.59
CA LEU A 19 -9.90 9.49 -9.55
C LEU A 19 -9.53 10.01 -8.16
N VAL A 20 -8.31 10.52 -7.99
CA VAL A 20 -7.85 11.07 -6.70
C VAL A 20 -8.69 12.27 -6.28
N ASN A 21 -8.98 13.21 -7.19
CA ASN A 21 -9.80 14.37 -6.86
C ASN A 21 -11.20 13.97 -6.38
N ARG A 22 -11.84 13.01 -7.06
CA ARG A 22 -13.16 12.50 -6.65
C ARG A 22 -13.12 11.85 -5.26
N ILE A 23 -12.08 11.07 -4.95
CA ILE A 23 -11.90 10.50 -3.61
C ILE A 23 -11.78 11.61 -2.56
N LEU A 24 -10.99 12.65 -2.84
CA LEU A 24 -10.79 13.77 -1.91
C LEU A 24 -12.08 14.60 -1.68
N THR A 25 -13.00 14.61 -2.64
CA THR A 25 -14.33 15.23 -2.50
C THR A 25 -15.37 14.32 -1.83
N GLY A 26 -14.99 13.12 -1.36
CA GLY A 26 -15.89 12.19 -0.66
C GLY A 26 -16.74 11.30 -1.57
N ASP A 27 -16.35 11.11 -2.83
CA ASP A 27 -17.09 10.24 -3.77
C ASP A 27 -16.84 8.75 -3.44
N GLU A 28 -17.82 8.10 -2.84
CA GLU A 28 -17.77 6.68 -2.46
C GLU A 28 -17.59 5.74 -3.67
N ALA A 29 -18.18 6.06 -4.82
CA ALA A 29 -18.05 5.25 -6.02
C ALA A 29 -16.62 5.32 -6.59
N ALA A 30 -15.97 6.49 -6.50
CA ALA A 30 -14.57 6.66 -6.83
C ALA A 30 -13.67 5.87 -5.86
N LEU A 31 -13.96 5.91 -4.56
CA LEU A 31 -13.23 5.14 -3.55
C LEU A 31 -13.34 3.62 -3.79
N ASN A 32 -14.56 3.12 -4.06
CA ASN A 32 -14.78 1.71 -4.40
C ASN A 32 -14.04 1.31 -5.69
N SER A 33 -14.07 2.17 -6.71
CA SER A 33 -13.35 1.93 -7.97
C SER A 33 -11.84 1.89 -7.75
N PHE A 34 -11.31 2.77 -6.92
CA PHE A 34 -9.91 2.77 -6.51
C PHE A 34 -9.53 1.45 -5.82
N TYR A 35 -10.32 1.03 -4.83
CA TYR A 35 -10.07 -0.22 -4.10
C TYR A 35 -10.08 -1.42 -5.04
N LYS A 36 -11.14 -1.59 -5.83
CA LYS A 36 -11.27 -2.69 -6.81
C LYS A 36 -10.12 -2.71 -7.82
N LYS A 37 -9.67 -1.55 -8.28
CA LYS A 37 -8.58 -1.43 -9.27
C LYS A 37 -7.24 -1.87 -8.71
N TYR A 38 -6.91 -1.48 -7.48
CA TYR A 38 -5.56 -1.68 -6.95
C TYR A 38 -5.43 -2.90 -6.03
N TYR A 39 -6.53 -3.40 -5.47
CA TYR A 39 -6.52 -4.53 -4.53
C TYR A 39 -5.77 -5.76 -5.05
N PRO A 40 -6.08 -6.32 -6.25
CA PRO A 40 -5.46 -7.58 -6.68
C PRO A 40 -3.94 -7.45 -6.87
N SER A 41 -3.51 -6.31 -7.42
CA SER A 41 -2.10 -6.02 -7.66
C SER A 41 -1.35 -5.75 -6.37
N LEU A 42 -1.97 -5.04 -5.42
CA LEU A 42 -1.35 -4.76 -4.12
C LEU A 42 -1.25 -6.02 -3.25
N TYR A 43 -2.31 -6.85 -3.24
CA TYR A 43 -2.30 -8.15 -2.56
C TYR A 43 -1.15 -9.01 -3.09
N THR A 44 -1.02 -9.12 -4.41
CA THR A 44 0.08 -9.87 -5.07
C THR A 44 1.46 -9.28 -4.74
N PHE A 45 1.56 -7.96 -4.61
CA PHE A 45 2.82 -7.31 -4.22
C PHE A 45 3.23 -7.65 -2.79
N ILE A 46 2.28 -7.65 -1.85
CA ILE A 46 2.52 -7.95 -0.43
C ILE A 46 2.76 -9.44 -0.22
N SER A 47 2.01 -10.33 -0.88
CA SER A 47 2.13 -11.78 -0.74
C SER A 47 3.48 -12.34 -1.19
N LYS A 48 4.21 -11.61 -2.05
CA LYS A 48 5.61 -11.94 -2.39
C LYS A 48 6.59 -11.71 -1.25
N LYS A 49 6.18 -10.97 -0.20
CA LYS A 49 7.02 -10.57 0.92
C LYS A 49 6.53 -11.15 2.25
N ILE A 50 5.27 -11.57 2.36
CA ILE A 50 4.62 -12.01 3.60
C ILE A 50 3.93 -13.35 3.33
N ASN A 51 4.02 -14.29 4.27
CA ASN A 51 3.56 -15.67 4.07
C ASN A 51 2.18 -15.97 4.70
N SER A 52 1.78 -15.25 5.76
CA SER A 52 0.45 -15.44 6.39
C SER A 52 -0.58 -14.62 5.64
N ARG A 53 -1.73 -15.24 5.34
CA ARG A 53 -2.85 -14.57 4.70
C ARG A 53 -3.39 -13.45 5.58
N GLU A 54 -3.51 -13.70 6.88
CA GLU A 54 -3.98 -12.74 7.87
C GLU A 54 -3.07 -11.51 7.91
N ASP A 55 -1.75 -11.73 7.96
CA ASP A 55 -0.76 -10.65 7.94
C ASP A 55 -0.81 -9.87 6.60
N ILE A 56 -1.04 -10.55 5.46
CA ILE A 56 -1.19 -9.88 4.15
C ILE A 56 -2.42 -8.96 4.15
N GLU A 57 -3.57 -9.46 4.59
CA GLU A 57 -4.83 -8.70 4.61
C GLU A 57 -4.74 -7.50 5.56
N GLU A 58 -4.13 -7.66 6.75
CA GLU A 58 -3.88 -6.57 7.69
C GLU A 58 -3.02 -5.47 7.07
N ILE A 59 -1.86 -5.85 6.49
CA ILE A 59 -0.95 -4.88 5.85
C ILE A 59 -1.63 -4.21 4.65
N LEU A 60 -2.41 -4.95 3.86
CA LEU A 60 -3.14 -4.41 2.73
C LEU A 60 -4.17 -3.37 3.16
N HIS A 61 -4.95 -3.67 4.19
CA HIS A 61 -5.96 -2.75 4.74
C HIS A 61 -5.29 -1.46 5.26
N ASP A 62 -4.25 -1.61 6.09
CA ASP A 62 -3.46 -0.50 6.62
C ASP A 62 -2.83 0.35 5.51
N SER A 63 -2.40 -0.29 4.42
CA SER A 63 -1.81 0.40 3.27
C SER A 63 -2.84 1.22 2.51
N PHE A 64 -4.05 0.70 2.33
CA PHE A 64 -5.14 1.45 1.68
C PHE A 64 -5.58 2.65 2.51
N LEU A 65 -5.77 2.46 3.83
CA LEU A 65 -6.13 3.54 4.73
C LEU A 65 -5.07 4.65 4.71
N ALA A 66 -3.80 4.29 4.91
CA ALA A 66 -2.69 5.24 4.85
C ALA A 66 -2.54 5.90 3.48
N THR A 67 -2.87 5.19 2.38
CA THR A 67 -2.88 5.80 1.05
C THR A 67 -3.94 6.89 0.96
N ILE A 68 -5.18 6.61 1.38
CA ILE A 68 -6.30 7.57 1.29
C ILE A 68 -5.97 8.84 2.09
N GLU A 69 -5.42 8.69 3.28
CA GLU A 69 -4.96 9.82 4.11
C GLU A 69 -3.89 10.64 3.39
N ALA A 70 -2.92 9.96 2.76
CA ALA A 70 -1.80 10.61 2.07
C ALA A 70 -2.13 11.13 0.66
N LEU A 71 -3.34 10.86 0.12
CA LEU A 71 -3.75 11.36 -1.20
C LEU A 71 -3.78 12.90 -1.27
N ARG A 72 -4.00 13.58 -0.14
CA ARG A 72 -4.00 15.05 -0.07
C ARG A 72 -2.66 15.65 -0.50
N ASP A 73 -1.56 14.97 -0.16
CA ASP A 73 -0.20 15.41 -0.44
C ASP A 73 0.39 14.74 -1.70
N PHE A 74 -0.41 13.94 -2.42
CA PHE A 74 0.07 13.19 -3.56
C PHE A 74 0.32 14.11 -4.78
N SER A 75 1.59 14.47 -4.97
CA SER A 75 2.05 15.42 -6.00
C SER A 75 2.03 14.93 -7.45
N PHE A 76 1.53 13.72 -7.74
CA PHE A 76 1.56 13.14 -9.08
C PHE A 76 2.96 13.18 -9.75
N LYS A 77 4.02 12.84 -9.01
CA LYS A 77 5.37 12.58 -9.57
C LYS A 77 5.62 11.13 -10.02
N CYS A 78 4.95 10.15 -9.43
CA CYS A 78 4.97 8.72 -9.82
C CYS A 78 3.55 8.16 -9.94
N SER A 79 3.32 7.06 -10.69
CA SER A 79 1.94 6.51 -10.83
C SER A 79 1.28 6.28 -9.47
N LEU A 80 -0.04 6.35 -9.42
CA LEU A 80 -0.77 6.12 -8.16
C LEU A 80 -0.44 4.73 -7.60
N PHE A 81 -0.27 3.73 -8.47
CA PHE A 81 0.17 2.40 -8.03
C PHE A 81 1.57 2.39 -7.42
N THR A 82 2.54 3.10 -8.01
CA THR A 82 3.88 3.21 -7.43
C THR A 82 3.83 3.87 -6.05
N PHE A 83 2.97 4.88 -5.88
CA PHE A 83 2.76 5.53 -4.58
C PHE A 83 2.17 4.56 -3.55
N ILE A 84 1.10 3.83 -3.89
CA ILE A 84 0.49 2.79 -3.04
C ILE A 84 1.55 1.75 -2.61
N CYS A 85 2.33 1.23 -3.57
CA CYS A 85 3.37 0.24 -3.28
C CYS A 85 4.47 0.78 -2.34
N SER A 86 4.79 2.08 -2.41
CA SER A 86 5.77 2.69 -1.50
C SER A 86 5.28 2.68 -0.05
N ILE A 87 4.01 3.01 0.18
CA ILE A 87 3.36 2.96 1.49
C ILE A 87 3.32 1.51 1.99
N ALA A 88 2.86 0.58 1.17
CA ALA A 88 2.80 -0.83 1.53
C ALA A 88 4.18 -1.42 1.86
N ASN A 89 5.22 -1.01 1.14
CA ASN A 89 6.58 -1.46 1.43
C ASN A 89 7.07 -0.95 2.80
N HIS A 90 6.75 0.29 3.19
CA HIS A 90 7.02 0.77 4.55
C HIS A 90 6.28 -0.05 5.61
N LYS A 91 5.01 -0.37 5.38
CA LYS A 91 4.21 -1.21 6.29
C LYS A 91 4.78 -2.62 6.43
N VAL A 92 5.24 -3.23 5.34
CA VAL A 92 5.95 -4.53 5.34
C VAL A 92 7.24 -4.46 6.15
N ILE A 93 8.05 -3.41 5.97
CA ILE A 93 9.29 -3.23 6.74
C ILE A 93 8.97 -3.10 8.24
N ASP A 94 7.96 -2.30 8.58
CA ASP A 94 7.53 -2.13 9.96
C ASP A 94 6.97 -3.41 10.58
N PHE A 95 6.20 -4.20 9.83
CA PHE A 95 5.75 -5.52 10.25
C PHE A 95 6.93 -6.42 10.65
N TYR A 96 7.96 -6.52 9.79
CA TYR A 96 9.14 -7.33 10.08
C TYR A 96 9.95 -6.79 11.25
N ARG A 97 10.06 -5.47 11.39
CA ARG A 97 10.70 -4.81 12.53
C ARG A 97 10.00 -5.17 13.84
N ARG A 98 8.67 -5.08 13.90
CA ARG A 98 7.86 -5.46 15.07
C ARG A 98 7.98 -6.95 15.38
N LYS A 99 7.94 -7.82 14.36
CA LYS A 99 8.08 -9.29 14.53
C LYS A 99 9.45 -9.66 15.12
N LYS A 100 10.52 -9.02 14.65
CA LYS A 100 11.88 -9.21 15.19
C LYS A 100 11.96 -8.78 16.66
N ILE A 101 11.41 -7.62 17.01
CA ILE A 101 11.39 -7.12 18.40
C ILE A 101 10.62 -8.09 19.31
N LYS A 102 9.43 -8.56 18.90
CA LYS A 102 8.66 -9.55 19.66
C LYS A 102 9.48 -10.81 19.94
N LYS A 103 10.21 -11.34 18.96
CA LYS A 103 11.07 -12.52 19.13
C LYS A 103 12.20 -12.28 20.13
N ILE A 104 12.87 -11.12 20.08
CA ILE A 104 13.96 -10.77 21.00
C ILE A 104 13.44 -10.64 22.43
N VAL A 105 12.35 -9.89 22.62
CA VAL A 105 11.74 -9.67 23.94
C VAL A 105 11.30 -11.00 24.55
N PHE A 106 10.63 -11.86 23.76
CA PHE A 106 10.20 -13.18 24.21
C PHE A 106 11.39 -14.06 24.60
N SER A 107 12.44 -14.12 23.77
CA SER A 107 13.66 -14.87 24.09
C SER A 107 14.32 -14.38 25.38
N LYS A 108 14.38 -13.07 25.62
CA LYS A 108 14.96 -12.50 26.84
C LYS A 108 14.12 -12.84 28.06
N PHE A 109 12.79 -12.81 27.95
CA PHE A 109 11.87 -13.16 29.03
C PHE A 109 11.98 -14.64 29.43
N GLU A 110 12.03 -15.55 28.46
CA GLU A 110 12.24 -16.98 28.73
C GLU A 110 13.58 -17.25 29.44
N SER A 111 14.64 -16.49 29.12
CA SER A 111 15.91 -16.57 29.86
C SER A 111 15.81 -16.05 31.30
N MET A 112 14.92 -15.10 31.60
CA MET A 112 14.73 -14.55 32.95
C MET A 112 13.91 -15.46 33.85
N LYS A 113 12.99 -16.26 33.29
CA LYS A 113 12.19 -17.25 34.04
C LYS A 113 12.95 -18.49 34.52
N LYS A 114 14.19 -18.68 34.05
CA LYS A 114 15.03 -19.84 34.39
C LYS A 114 15.90 -19.63 35.64
N PHE A 115 15.69 -18.54 36.36
CA PHE A 115 16.31 -18.21 37.64
C PHE A 115 15.21 -17.99 38.68
#